data_AF-A0A7W1DU44-F1
#
_entry.id   AF-A0A7W1DU44-F1
#
_cell.length_a   1.000
_cell.length_b   1.000
_cell.length_c   1.000
_cell.angle_alpha   90.00
_cell.angle_beta   90.00
_cell.angle_gamma   90.00
#
_symmetry.space_group_name_H-M   'P 1'
#
loop_
_entity.id
_entity.type
_entity.pdbx_description
1 polymer ?
#
loop_
_entity_poly.entity_id
_entity_poly.type
_entity_poly.pdbx_seq_one_letter_code
_entity_poly.pdbx_strand_id
1 'polypeptide(L)'
;MRRYGFVSAGHGEKHRRAMGNLFVGARIFAAIPGTGYVGVGEVIDEAVRINDFLVEHDGERLPILRAELKASNMDEDAESEELSEYLARIKWIDVRDRDDAVWEKGMFANQNVVAKLRQPFTLQRLAEHFDLESSGE
;
A
#
# COMPACT_ATOMS: atom_id res chain seq x y z
N MET A 1 -2.09 1.28 8.95
CA MET A 1 -1.87 0.21 7.94
C MET A 1 -2.45 -1.15 8.33
N ARG A 2 -2.12 -1.74 9.51
CA ARG A 2 -2.56 -3.13 9.84
C ARG A 2 -4.07 -3.36 10.00
N ARG A 3 -4.86 -2.40 10.52
CA ARG A 3 -6.26 -2.67 10.92
C ARG A 3 -7.29 -2.79 9.77
N TYR A 4 -7.06 -2.12 8.64
CA TYR A 4 -8.05 -2.04 7.55
C TYR A 4 -7.52 -2.45 6.16
N GLY A 5 -6.27 -2.92 6.06
CA GLY A 5 -5.76 -3.51 4.83
C GLY A 5 -5.77 -2.57 3.62
N PHE A 6 -5.13 -1.42 3.71
CA PHE A 6 -5.06 -0.48 2.58
C PHE A 6 -3.70 0.20 2.48
N VAL A 7 -3.39 0.66 1.27
CA VAL A 7 -2.36 1.65 0.99
C VAL A 7 -3.05 2.91 0.49
N SER A 8 -2.58 4.08 0.95
CA SER A 8 -3.10 5.37 0.53
C SER A 8 -2.04 6.21 -0.17
N ALA A 9 -2.49 7.04 -1.11
CA ALA A 9 -1.69 8.04 -1.79
C ALA A 9 -2.57 9.23 -2.19
N GLY A 10 -2.26 10.42 -1.66
CA GLY A 10 -2.94 11.68 -1.97
C GLY A 10 -1.98 12.80 -2.35
N HIS A 11 -2.44 14.05 -2.37
CA HIS A 11 -1.65 15.25 -2.69
C HIS A 11 -1.21 15.37 -4.16
N GLY A 12 -2.15 15.32 -5.12
CA GLY A 12 -1.92 15.76 -6.51
C GLY A 12 -2.06 14.66 -7.58
N GLU A 13 -2.26 15.09 -8.83
CA GLU A 13 -2.53 14.22 -10.00
C GLU A 13 -1.52 13.07 -10.18
N LYS A 14 -0.25 13.29 -9.81
CA LYS A 14 0.80 12.27 -9.88
C LYS A 14 0.51 11.05 -9.01
N HIS A 15 -0.06 11.27 -7.82
CA HIS A 15 -0.41 10.21 -6.87
C HIS A 15 -1.61 9.41 -7.35
N ARG A 16 -2.65 10.09 -7.85
CA ARG A 16 -3.79 9.45 -8.51
C ARG A 16 -3.35 8.56 -9.67
N ARG A 17 -2.51 9.08 -10.58
CA ARG A 17 -1.98 8.28 -11.70
C ARG A 17 -1.17 7.09 -11.23
N ALA A 18 -0.39 7.25 -10.16
CA ALA A 18 0.41 6.18 -9.58
C ALA A 18 -0.48 5.06 -9.00
N MET A 19 -1.54 5.42 -8.27
CA MET A 19 -2.53 4.48 -7.73
C MET A 19 -3.34 3.78 -8.81
N GLY A 20 -3.65 4.46 -9.92
CA GLY A 20 -4.29 3.85 -11.08
C GLY A 20 -3.45 2.79 -11.80
N ASN A 21 -2.14 2.66 -11.48
CA ASN A 21 -1.32 1.56 -11.98
C ASN A 21 -1.43 0.29 -11.12
N LEU A 22 -2.08 0.36 -9.95
CA LEU A 22 -2.41 -0.82 -9.16
C LEU A 22 -3.63 -1.50 -9.79
N PHE A 23 -3.48 -2.78 -10.11
CA PHE A 23 -4.56 -3.61 -10.64
C PHE A 23 -4.83 -4.76 -9.68
N VAL A 24 -6.07 -5.23 -9.63
CA VAL A 24 -6.45 -6.38 -8.79
C VAL A 24 -5.61 -7.61 -9.16
N GLY A 25 -5.09 -8.31 -8.15
CA GLY A 25 -4.13 -9.40 -8.29
C GLY A 25 -2.66 -8.95 -8.34
N ALA A 26 -2.37 -7.65 -8.37
CA ALA A 26 -1.00 -7.17 -8.30
C ALA A 26 -0.40 -7.40 -6.91
N ARG A 27 0.79 -8.00 -6.87
CA ARG A 27 1.60 -8.06 -5.64
C ARG A 27 2.26 -6.71 -5.38
N ILE A 28 2.12 -6.23 -4.16
CA ILE A 28 2.75 -4.99 -3.69
C ILE A 28 3.73 -5.28 -2.56
N PHE A 29 4.74 -4.43 -2.45
CA PHE A 29 5.67 -4.43 -1.34
C PHE A 29 5.66 -3.03 -0.70
N ALA A 30 5.35 -2.98 0.59
CA ALA A 30 5.35 -1.75 1.35
C ALA A 30 6.74 -1.46 1.87
N ALA A 31 7.23 -0.24 1.64
CA ALA A 31 8.51 0.23 2.16
C ALA A 31 8.33 1.50 2.98
N ILE A 32 9.05 1.58 4.09
CA ILE A 32 9.19 2.81 4.89
C ILE A 32 10.48 3.50 4.42
N PRO A 33 10.41 4.76 3.94
CA PRO A 33 11.58 5.52 3.54
C PRO A 33 12.66 5.55 4.64
N GLY A 34 13.91 5.31 4.25
CA GLY A 34 15.04 5.28 5.17
C GLY A 34 15.05 4.11 6.16
N THR A 35 14.11 3.17 6.07
CA THR A 35 14.08 1.96 6.92
C THR A 35 14.17 0.70 6.08
N GLY A 36 13.29 0.52 5.09
CA GLY A 36 13.26 -0.70 4.29
C GLY A 36 11.85 -1.21 4.03
N TYR A 37 11.76 -2.41 3.46
CA TYR A 37 10.49 -3.07 3.18
C TYR A 37 9.93 -3.74 4.43
N VAL A 38 8.66 -3.47 4.73
CA VAL A 38 7.98 -3.91 5.97
C VAL A 38 6.77 -4.78 5.70
N GLY A 39 6.37 -4.99 4.45
CA GLY A 39 5.25 -5.86 4.18
C GLY A 39 5.08 -6.20 2.71
N VAL A 40 4.33 -7.26 2.49
CA VAL A 40 3.91 -7.74 1.18
C VAL A 40 2.42 -8.01 1.21
N GLY A 41 1.74 -7.65 0.13
CA GLY A 41 0.31 -7.89 -0.01
C GLY A 41 -0.12 -7.99 -1.46
N GLU A 42 -1.39 -8.25 -1.65
CA GLU A 42 -2.03 -8.31 -2.96
C GLU A 42 -3.15 -7.28 -3.03
N VAL A 43 -3.24 -6.56 -4.14
CA VAL A 43 -4.34 -5.64 -4.43
C VAL A 43 -5.59 -6.49 -4.68
N ILE A 44 -6.62 -6.32 -3.86
CA ILE A 44 -7.88 -7.06 -3.99
C ILE A 44 -9.05 -6.18 -4.47
N ASP A 45 -8.86 -4.87 -4.50
CA ASP A 45 -9.85 -3.91 -4.99
C ASP A 45 -9.13 -2.71 -5.64
N GLU A 46 -9.82 -2.04 -6.57
CA GLU A 46 -9.26 -0.91 -7.29
C GLU A 46 -9.04 0.29 -6.36
N ALA A 47 -8.15 1.20 -6.77
CA ALA A 47 -7.93 2.43 -6.02
C ALA A 47 -9.14 3.36 -6.16
N VAL A 48 -9.85 3.59 -5.05
CA VAL A 48 -10.98 4.52 -4.98
C VAL A 48 -10.63 5.73 -4.12
N ARG A 49 -11.37 6.83 -4.25
CA ARG A 49 -11.19 8.00 -3.38
C ARG A 49 -11.52 7.63 -1.94
N ILE A 50 -10.93 8.34 -1.00
CA ILE A 50 -11.17 8.11 0.44
C ILE A 50 -12.64 8.17 0.84
N ASN A 51 -13.45 9.02 0.20
CA ASN A 51 -14.91 9.09 0.43
C ASN A 51 -15.66 7.83 -0.03
N ASP A 52 -15.13 7.17 -1.06
CA ASP A 52 -15.72 5.97 -1.67
C ASP A 52 -15.14 4.69 -1.03
N PHE A 53 -14.06 4.79 -0.23
CA PHE A 53 -13.39 3.64 0.37
C PHE A 53 -14.14 3.16 1.63
N LEU A 54 -14.76 1.98 1.50
CA LEU A 54 -15.47 1.32 2.60
C LEU A 54 -14.52 0.36 3.33
N VAL A 55 -14.60 0.29 4.66
CA VAL A 55 -13.92 -0.70 5.49
C VAL A 55 -14.93 -1.54 6.24
N GLU A 56 -14.57 -2.78 6.51
CA GLU A 56 -15.36 -3.65 7.37
C GLU A 56 -15.00 -3.38 8.83
N HIS A 57 -16.01 -3.11 9.65
CA HIS A 57 -15.89 -2.97 11.10
C HIS A 57 -17.14 -3.61 11.71
N ASP A 58 -16.96 -4.51 12.67
CA ASP A 58 -18.05 -5.24 13.34
C ASP A 58 -19.07 -5.89 12.39
N GLY A 59 -18.62 -6.35 11.21
CA GLY A 59 -19.47 -7.01 10.20
C GLY A 59 -20.27 -6.04 9.31
N GLU A 60 -20.09 -4.73 9.48
CA GLU A 60 -20.70 -3.69 8.67
C GLU A 60 -19.67 -2.97 7.80
N ARG A 61 -20.09 -2.52 6.62
CA ARG A 61 -19.26 -1.69 5.73
C ARG A 61 -19.53 -0.22 6.03
N LEU A 62 -18.50 0.51 6.44
CA LEU A 62 -18.58 1.95 6.70
C LEU A 62 -17.47 2.69 5.94
N PRO A 63 -17.68 3.98 5.61
CA PRO A 63 -16.62 4.82 5.08
C PRO A 63 -15.42 4.83 6.03
N ILE A 64 -14.22 4.74 5.48
CA ILE A 64 -12.99 4.72 6.28
C ILE A 64 -12.83 5.97 7.14
N LEU A 65 -13.33 7.12 6.66
CA LEU A 65 -13.37 8.37 7.42
C LEU A 65 -14.21 8.30 8.70
N ARG A 66 -15.15 7.34 8.78
CA ARG A 66 -15.93 7.07 10.00
C ARG A 66 -15.30 5.98 10.87
N ALA A 67 -14.34 5.23 10.36
CA ALA A 67 -13.60 4.25 11.13
C ALA A 67 -12.56 4.96 12.00
N GLU A 68 -12.29 4.46 13.21
CA GLU A 68 -11.22 4.99 14.07
C GLU A 68 -9.84 4.82 13.41
N LEU A 69 -9.46 5.78 12.58
CA LEU A 69 -8.14 5.89 11.99
C LEU A 69 -7.22 6.66 12.96
N LYS A 70 -6.07 6.06 13.28
CA LYS A 70 -5.00 6.73 14.04
C LYS A 70 -4.28 7.84 13.26
N ALA A 71 -4.58 8.02 11.97
CA ALA A 71 -4.01 9.08 11.15
C ALA A 71 -4.98 10.26 11.17
N SER A 72 -4.76 11.19 12.10
CA SER A 72 -5.36 12.51 12.04
C SER A 72 -4.91 13.18 10.73
N ASN A 73 -5.84 13.80 9.99
CA ASN A 73 -5.63 14.57 8.75
C ASN A 73 -5.77 13.82 7.41
N MET A 74 -6.38 12.63 7.36
CA MET A 74 -6.75 12.02 6.07
C MET A 74 -7.96 12.71 5.40
N ASP A 75 -8.71 13.53 6.14
CA ASP A 75 -9.87 14.28 5.65
C ASP A 75 -9.52 15.68 5.10
N GLU A 76 -8.30 16.18 5.37
CA GLU A 76 -7.79 17.38 4.71
C GLU A 76 -7.76 17.10 3.20
N ASP A 77 -8.61 17.79 2.44
CA ASP A 77 -8.77 17.69 0.98
C ASP A 77 -9.64 16.55 0.42
N ALA A 78 -10.45 15.88 1.25
CA ALA A 78 -11.36 14.82 0.77
C ALA A 78 -12.41 15.32 -0.26
N GLU A 79 -12.71 16.62 -0.32
CA GLU A 79 -13.64 17.19 -1.31
C GLU A 79 -12.97 17.61 -2.63
N SER A 80 -11.63 17.65 -2.67
CA SER A 80 -10.86 18.08 -3.83
C SER A 80 -10.42 16.88 -4.66
N GLU A 81 -10.99 16.66 -5.85
CA GLU A 81 -10.62 15.52 -6.72
C GLU A 81 -9.13 15.45 -7.08
N GLU A 82 -8.43 16.58 -7.03
CA GLU A 82 -7.00 16.68 -7.33
C GLU A 82 -6.10 16.38 -6.12
N LEU A 83 -6.59 16.62 -4.91
CA LEU A 83 -5.81 16.52 -3.66
C LEU A 83 -6.23 15.33 -2.79
N SER A 84 -7.42 14.79 -3.02
CA SER A 84 -8.00 13.65 -2.31
C SER A 84 -7.04 12.47 -2.23
N GLU A 85 -6.99 11.85 -1.05
CA GLU A 85 -6.36 10.55 -0.85
C GLU A 85 -7.09 9.47 -1.66
N TYR A 86 -6.33 8.69 -2.42
CA TYR A 86 -6.80 7.46 -3.06
C TYR A 86 -6.32 6.27 -2.25
N LEU A 87 -7.22 5.29 -2.05
CA LEU A 87 -6.96 4.10 -1.26
C LEU A 87 -7.18 2.87 -2.14
N ALA A 88 -6.18 1.98 -2.18
CA ALA A 88 -6.32 0.65 -2.76
C ALA A 88 -6.43 -0.38 -1.63
N ARG A 89 -7.38 -1.31 -1.76
CA ARG A 89 -7.56 -2.38 -0.77
C ARG A 89 -6.50 -3.45 -1.00
N ILE A 90 -5.76 -3.74 0.06
CA ILE A 90 -4.68 -4.70 0.07
C ILE A 90 -5.02 -5.83 1.04
N LYS A 91 -4.99 -7.05 0.52
CA LYS A 91 -4.89 -8.24 1.36
C LYS A 91 -3.41 -8.42 1.70
N TRP A 92 -3.04 -8.03 2.92
CA TRP A 92 -1.68 -8.24 3.40
C TRP A 92 -1.40 -9.74 3.57
N ILE A 93 -0.30 -10.19 2.99
CA ILE A 93 0.20 -11.56 3.13
C ILE A 93 1.09 -11.63 4.37
N ASP A 94 2.01 -10.67 4.50
CA ASP A 94 2.87 -10.52 5.66
C ASP A 94 3.13 -9.02 5.91
N VAL A 95 3.07 -8.60 7.17
CA VAL A 95 3.44 -7.25 7.61
C VAL A 95 4.30 -7.38 8.85
N ARG A 96 5.51 -6.87 8.78
CA ARG A 96 6.52 -6.84 9.83
C ARG A 96 6.58 -5.46 10.48
N ASP A 97 7.15 -5.41 11.68
CA ASP A 97 7.39 -4.14 12.38
C ASP A 97 8.62 -3.43 11.78
N ARG A 98 8.81 -2.16 12.14
CA ARG A 98 9.87 -1.32 11.57
C ARG A 98 11.27 -1.89 11.80
N ASP A 99 11.48 -2.52 12.97
CA ASP A 99 12.75 -3.16 13.33
C ASP A 99 13.03 -4.44 12.51
N ASP A 100 12.00 -5.04 11.93
CA ASP A 100 12.09 -6.24 11.08
C ASP A 100 12.07 -5.90 9.57
N ALA A 101 12.27 -4.62 9.24
CA ALA A 101 12.31 -4.15 7.87
C ALA A 101 13.52 -4.74 7.13
N VAL A 102 13.33 -5.20 5.89
CA VAL A 102 14.43 -5.66 5.04
C VAL A 102 14.97 -4.53 4.18
N TRP A 103 16.27 -4.28 4.32
CA TRP A 103 17.01 -3.37 3.49
C TRP A 103 18.47 -3.79 3.37
N GLU A 104 18.93 -3.95 2.13
CA GLU A 104 20.31 -4.30 1.80
C GLU A 104 20.86 -3.35 0.74
N LYS A 105 22.17 -3.13 0.77
CA LYS A 105 22.85 -2.29 -0.22
C LYS A 105 22.61 -2.85 -1.63
N GLY A 106 22.05 -2.01 -2.50
CA GLY A 106 21.70 -2.39 -3.88
C GLY A 106 20.22 -2.69 -4.06
N MET A 107 19.43 -2.73 -2.99
CA MET A 107 17.97 -2.77 -3.10
C MET A 107 17.41 -1.47 -3.68
N PHE A 108 16.28 -1.60 -4.36
CA PHE A 108 15.56 -0.49 -4.95
C PHE A 108 14.72 0.19 -3.87
N ALA A 109 14.96 1.48 -3.61
CA ALA A 109 14.04 2.31 -2.85
C ALA A 109 13.15 3.07 -3.82
N ASN A 110 11.85 2.87 -3.73
CA ASN A 110 10.91 3.72 -4.43
C ASN A 110 10.85 5.09 -3.75
N GLN A 111 11.14 6.16 -4.50
CA GLN A 111 10.93 7.55 -4.05
C GLN A 111 9.55 8.10 -4.44
N ASN A 112 8.80 7.37 -5.27
CA ASN A 112 7.42 7.68 -5.64
C ASN A 112 6.45 6.90 -4.74
N VAL A 113 5.17 7.25 -4.75
CA VAL A 113 4.20 6.54 -3.90
C VAL A 113 3.85 5.14 -4.44
N VAL A 114 3.78 4.97 -5.76
CA VAL A 114 3.71 3.64 -6.40
C VAL A 114 4.73 3.59 -7.53
N ALA A 115 5.54 2.55 -7.56
CA ALA A 115 6.44 2.28 -8.67
C ALA A 115 6.51 0.78 -8.94
N LYS A 116 6.67 0.45 -10.23
CA LYS A 116 6.82 -0.93 -10.65
C LYS A 116 8.21 -1.43 -10.28
N LEU A 117 8.28 -2.28 -9.25
CA LEU A 117 9.50 -2.97 -8.88
C LEU A 117 9.82 -4.06 -9.90
N ARG A 118 10.90 -3.87 -10.67
CA ARG A 118 11.38 -4.85 -11.67
C ARG A 118 12.80 -5.33 -11.40
N GLN A 119 13.44 -4.81 -10.36
CA GLN A 119 14.84 -5.12 -10.09
C GLN A 119 14.92 -6.56 -9.54
N PRO A 120 15.56 -7.51 -10.26
CA PRO A 120 15.56 -8.92 -9.87
C PRO A 120 16.23 -9.15 -8.52
N PHE A 121 17.29 -8.39 -8.21
CA PHE A 121 17.98 -8.45 -6.92
C PHE A 121 17.04 -8.14 -5.74
N THR A 122 16.30 -7.04 -5.81
CA THR A 122 15.34 -6.69 -4.75
C THR A 122 14.20 -7.71 -4.68
N LEU A 123 13.66 -8.15 -5.82
CA LEU A 123 12.59 -9.15 -5.84
C LEU A 123 13.02 -10.47 -5.19
N GLN A 124 14.25 -10.92 -5.44
CA GLN A 124 14.80 -12.12 -4.82
C GLN A 124 14.93 -11.95 -3.31
N ARG A 125 15.52 -10.85 -2.84
CA ARG A 125 15.65 -10.56 -1.40
C ARG A 125 14.31 -10.48 -0.69
N LEU A 126 13.32 -9.86 -1.32
CA LEU A 126 11.97 -9.79 -0.78
C LEU A 126 11.28 -11.15 -0.77
N ALA A 127 11.48 -11.97 -1.80
CA ALA A 127 10.91 -13.32 -1.82
C ALA A 127 11.51 -14.18 -0.70
N GLU A 128 12.82 -14.11 -0.49
CA GLU A 128 13.50 -14.80 0.62
C GLU A 128 13.05 -14.28 1.99
N HIS A 129 12.96 -12.96 2.18
CA HIS A 129 12.62 -12.35 3.48
C HIS A 129 11.17 -12.55 3.89
N PHE A 130 10.25 -12.59 2.93
CA PHE A 130 8.82 -12.76 3.16
C PHE A 130 8.33 -14.18 2.91
N ASP A 131 9.24 -15.16 2.79
CA ASP A 131 8.94 -16.57 2.52
C ASP A 131 7.94 -16.75 1.35
N LEU A 132 8.08 -15.92 0.32
CA LEU A 132 7.21 -15.99 -0.85
C LEU A 132 7.66 -17.16 -1.70
N GLU A 133 6.80 -18.17 -1.81
CA GLU A 133 6.99 -19.20 -2.81
C GLU A 133 7.09 -18.52 -4.18
N SER A 134 8.21 -18.76 -4.86
CA SER A 134 8.37 -18.36 -6.24
C SER A 134 7.34 -19.19 -7.02
N SER A 135 6.14 -18.64 -7.23
CA SER A 135 5.15 -19.18 -8.17
C SER A 135 5.79 -19.12 -9.56
N GLY A 136 6.65 -20.10 -9.82
CA GLY A 136 7.12 -20.44 -11.14
C GLY A 136 6.13 -21.46 -11.67
N GLU A 137 5.18 -20.98 -12.45
CA GLU A 137 4.42 -21.72 -13.47
C GLU A 137 4.02 -20.72 -14.57
#